data_AF-A0A531M562-F1
#
_entry.id   AF-A0A531M562-F1
#
_cell.length_a   1.000
_cell.length_b   1.000
_cell.length_c   1.000
_cell.angle_alpha   90.00
_cell.angle_beta   90.00
_cell.angle_gamma   90.00
#
_symmetry.space_group_name_H-M   'P 1'
#
loop_
_entity.id
_entity.type
_entity.pdbx_description
1 polymer ?
#
loop_
_entity_poly.entity_id
_entity_poly.type
_entity_poly.pdbx_seq_one_letter_code
_entity_poly.pdbx_strand_id
1 'polypeptide(L)'
;ARDAMYHALTGELIDGRKAAAWKLVNESVPLSDLKARVAEVAGILLKKNPVALKATKDAIRRVAEMTYDNAEDYLVRAQEAANSFDSEGRKEGIRQFIDEKSYKPGLGAYDKAR
;
A
#
# COMPACT_ATOMS: atom_id res chain seq x y z
N ALA A 1 -5.15 23.25 -2.33
CA ALA A 1 -4.57 23.41 -0.97
C ALA A 1 -3.75 24.70 -0.94
N ARG A 2 -3.92 25.56 0.10
CA ARG A 2 -3.17 26.83 0.21
C ARG A 2 -1.66 26.61 0.38
N ASP A 3 -1.29 25.58 1.14
CA ASP A 3 0.12 25.22 1.40
C ASP A 3 0.88 24.87 0.11
N ALA A 4 0.25 24.12 -0.79
CA ALA A 4 0.85 23.74 -2.07
C ALA A 4 1.15 24.96 -2.97
N MET A 5 0.19 25.90 -3.07
CA MET A 5 0.37 27.11 -3.87
C MET A 5 1.44 28.04 -3.26
N TYR A 6 1.43 28.21 -1.93
CA TYR A 6 2.43 29.01 -1.24
C TYR A 6 3.84 28.48 -1.47
N HIS A 7 4.08 27.20 -1.17
CA HIS A 7 5.40 26.59 -1.29
C HIS A 7 5.91 26.58 -2.74
N ALA A 8 5.04 26.34 -3.72
CA ALA A 8 5.41 26.38 -5.15
C ALA A 8 5.83 27.77 -5.63
N LEU A 9 5.28 28.84 -5.04
CA LEU A 9 5.59 30.22 -5.42
C LEU A 9 6.76 30.82 -4.62
N THR A 10 6.96 30.42 -3.36
CA THR A 10 8.01 30.98 -2.50
C THR A 10 9.31 30.19 -2.53
N GLY A 11 9.25 28.89 -2.77
CA GLY A 11 10.42 28.00 -2.71
C GLY A 11 11.07 27.89 -1.32
N GLU A 12 10.38 28.33 -0.26
CA GLU A 12 10.92 28.28 1.10
C GLU A 12 11.20 26.83 1.52
N LEU A 13 12.37 26.58 2.13
CA LEU A 13 12.72 25.27 2.66
C LEU A 13 11.77 24.83 3.78
N ILE A 14 11.48 23.53 3.82
CA ILE A 14 10.65 22.92 4.86
C ILE A 14 11.41 21.81 5.57
N ASP A 15 11.12 21.61 6.85
CA ASP A 15 11.66 20.48 7.61
C ASP A 15 10.80 19.21 7.40
N GLY A 16 11.28 18.08 7.91
CA GLY A 16 10.59 16.79 7.78
C GLY A 16 9.19 16.79 8.42
N ARG A 17 9.01 17.50 9.53
CA ARG A 17 7.70 17.57 10.23
C ARG A 17 6.67 18.32 9.40
N LYS A 18 7.05 19.47 8.81
CA LYS A 18 6.19 20.24 7.91
C LYS A 18 5.89 19.43 6.65
N ALA A 19 6.87 18.73 6.07
CA ALA A 19 6.65 17.82 4.94
C ALA A 19 5.65 16.68 5.24
N ALA A 20 5.71 16.09 6.44
CA ALA A 20 4.78 15.05 6.86
C ALA A 20 3.36 15.61 7.13
N ALA A 21 3.26 16.81 7.71
CA ALA A 21 1.99 17.50 7.91
C ALA A 21 1.30 17.81 6.57
N TRP A 22 2.07 18.21 5.56
CA TRP A 22 1.61 18.50 4.20
C TRP A 22 1.43 17.25 3.32
N LYS A 23 1.70 16.05 3.84
CA LYS A 23 1.60 14.77 3.11
C LYS A 23 2.52 14.64 1.90
N LEU A 24 3.64 15.38 1.88
CA LEU A 24 4.73 15.19 0.91
C LEU A 24 5.55 13.92 1.21
N VAL A 25 5.63 13.56 2.48
CA VAL A 25 6.16 12.28 2.97
C VAL A 25 5.16 11.63 3.92
N ASN A 26 5.26 10.31 4.10
CA ASN A 26 4.34 9.57 4.96
C ASN A 26 4.51 9.90 6.46
N GLU A 27 5.75 10.03 6.92
CA GLU A 27 6.10 10.28 8.32
C GLU A 27 7.46 10.99 8.43
N SER A 28 7.70 11.61 9.58
CA SER A 28 8.98 12.21 9.96
C SER A 28 9.38 11.69 11.33
N VAL A 29 10.58 11.13 11.43
CA VAL A 29 11.13 10.52 12.66
C VAL A 29 12.49 11.12 13.01
N PRO A 30 12.99 10.99 14.25
CA PRO A 30 14.37 11.35 14.58
C PRO A 30 15.37 10.65 13.65
N LEU A 31 16.47 11.32 13.33
CA LEU A 31 17.47 10.81 12.39
C LEU A 31 18.06 9.45 12.83
N SER A 32 18.26 9.26 14.14
CA SER A 32 18.71 8.00 14.74
C SER A 32 17.81 6.82 14.41
N ASP A 33 16.51 7.09 14.22
CA ASP A 33 15.47 6.06 14.10
C ASP A 33 15.11 5.79 12.64
N LEU A 34 15.49 6.69 11.72
CA LEU A 34 15.12 6.66 10.31
C LEU A 34 15.41 5.30 9.66
N LYS A 35 16.62 4.77 9.84
CA LYS A 35 17.03 3.49 9.23
C LYS A 35 16.22 2.33 9.79
N ALA A 36 16.00 2.30 11.10
CA ALA A 36 15.21 1.27 11.76
C ALA A 36 13.76 1.29 11.27
N ARG A 37 13.16 2.49 11.19
CA ARG A 37 11.78 2.67 10.73
C ARG A 37 11.59 2.26 9.27
N VAL A 38 12.52 2.65 8.39
CA VAL A 38 12.50 2.23 6.97
C VAL A 38 12.58 0.70 6.86
N ALA A 39 13.45 0.05 7.64
CA ALA A 39 13.57 -1.40 7.64
C ALA A 39 12.28 -2.09 8.14
N GLU A 40 11.61 -1.53 9.14
CA GLU A 40 10.33 -2.02 9.63
C GLU A 40 9.25 -1.95 8.54
N VAL A 41 9.10 -0.79 7.88
CA VAL A 41 8.14 -0.60 6.79
C VAL A 41 8.42 -1.55 5.63
N ALA A 42 9.69 -1.67 5.22
CA ALA A 42 10.09 -2.63 4.19
C ALA A 42 9.78 -4.08 4.61
N GLY A 43 10.03 -4.43 5.86
CA GLY A 43 9.69 -5.74 6.43
C GLY A 43 8.19 -6.03 6.40
N ILE A 44 7.33 -5.04 6.63
CA ILE A 44 5.87 -5.19 6.48
C ILE A 44 5.51 -5.51 5.03
N LEU A 45 6.07 -4.77 4.06
CA LEU A 45 5.80 -4.96 2.64
C LEU A 45 6.31 -6.32 2.13
N LEU A 46 7.51 -6.73 2.55
CA LEU A 46 8.12 -8.01 2.17
C LEU A 46 7.31 -9.23 2.62
N LYS A 47 6.52 -9.10 3.70
CA LYS A 47 5.62 -10.17 4.17
C LYS A 47 4.37 -10.33 3.30
N LYS A 48 4.03 -9.36 2.45
CA LYS A 48 2.82 -9.41 1.61
C LYS A 48 3.08 -10.12 0.29
N ASN A 49 2.01 -10.57 -0.34
CA ASN A 49 2.04 -11.10 -1.71
C ASN A 49 2.41 -9.96 -2.68
N PRO A 50 3.50 -10.07 -3.46
CA PRO A 50 3.93 -9.01 -4.38
C PRO A 50 2.92 -8.73 -5.50
N VAL A 51 2.18 -9.74 -5.99
CA VAL A 51 1.13 -9.57 -7.01
C VAL A 51 -0.03 -8.76 -6.42
N ALA A 52 -0.47 -9.13 -5.22
CA ALA A 52 -1.53 -8.38 -4.52
C ALA A 52 -1.11 -6.93 -4.22
N LEU A 53 0.13 -6.70 -3.74
CA LEU A 53 0.65 -5.35 -3.49
C LEU A 53 0.65 -4.49 -4.75
N LYS A 54 1.14 -5.05 -5.87
CA LYS A 54 1.15 -4.34 -7.15
C LYS A 54 -0.28 -4.03 -7.60
N ALA A 55 -1.17 -5.02 -7.59
CA ALA A 55 -2.56 -4.85 -8.01
C ALA A 55 -3.27 -3.78 -7.17
N THR A 56 -3.11 -3.78 -5.85
CA THR A 56 -3.66 -2.73 -4.97
C THR A 56 -3.10 -1.34 -5.29
N LYS A 57 -1.78 -1.22 -5.49
CA LYS A 57 -1.13 0.05 -5.82
C LYS A 57 -1.61 0.61 -7.14
N ASP A 58 -1.75 -0.24 -8.15
CA ASP A 58 -2.27 0.15 -9.44
C ASP A 58 -3.75 0.56 -9.29
N ALA A 59 -4.58 -0.29 -8.66
CA ALA A 59 -5.99 0.00 -8.42
C ALA A 59 -6.24 1.39 -7.83
N ILE A 60 -5.62 1.70 -6.68
CA ILE A 60 -5.80 2.99 -5.99
C ILE A 60 -5.46 4.17 -6.90
N ARG A 61 -4.43 4.05 -7.75
CA ARG A 61 -4.00 5.14 -8.63
C ARG A 61 -4.91 5.34 -9.83
N ARG A 62 -5.52 4.28 -10.35
CA ARG A 62 -6.35 4.36 -11.57
C ARG A 62 -7.78 4.76 -11.24
N VAL A 63 -8.35 4.20 -10.17
CA VAL A 63 -9.76 4.47 -9.82
C VAL A 63 -9.98 5.89 -9.30
N ALA A 64 -8.94 6.58 -8.83
CA ALA A 64 -9.04 7.94 -8.31
C ALA A 64 -9.57 8.97 -9.34
N GLU A 65 -9.45 8.67 -10.63
CA GLU A 65 -9.88 9.54 -11.75
C GLU A 65 -11.15 9.00 -12.43
N MET A 66 -11.74 7.92 -11.91
CA MET A 66 -12.88 7.22 -12.52
C MET A 66 -14.19 7.53 -11.78
N THR A 67 -15.31 7.37 -12.50
CA THR A 67 -16.63 7.21 -11.86
C THR A 67 -16.67 5.90 -11.08
N TYR A 68 -17.61 5.77 -10.15
CA TYR A 68 -17.78 4.54 -9.39
C TYR A 68 -17.97 3.31 -10.30
N ASP A 69 -18.88 3.39 -11.27
CA ASP A 69 -19.18 2.26 -12.16
C ASP A 69 -17.95 1.84 -13.00
N ASN A 70 -17.18 2.81 -13.50
CA ASN A 70 -15.95 2.53 -14.24
C ASN A 70 -14.86 1.96 -13.33
N ALA A 71 -14.77 2.46 -12.09
CA ALA A 71 -13.85 1.94 -11.10
C ALA A 71 -14.20 0.49 -10.73
N GLU A 72 -15.48 0.16 -10.57
CA GLU A 72 -15.94 -1.19 -10.27
C GLU A 72 -15.56 -2.18 -11.39
N ASP A 73 -15.89 -1.88 -12.65
CA ASP A 73 -15.50 -2.75 -13.79
C ASP A 73 -13.97 -2.91 -13.85
N TYR A 74 -13.22 -1.81 -13.69
CA TYR A 74 -11.76 -1.87 -13.65
C TYR A 74 -11.24 -2.78 -12.51
N LEU A 75 -11.80 -2.66 -11.31
CA LEU A 75 -11.38 -3.43 -10.13
C LEU A 75 -11.66 -4.93 -10.30
N VAL A 76 -12.77 -5.30 -10.93
CA VAL A 76 -13.07 -6.70 -11.25
C VAL A 76 -12.00 -7.26 -12.18
N ARG A 77 -11.69 -6.58 -13.29
CA ARG A 77 -10.65 -7.03 -14.23
C ARG A 77 -9.27 -7.04 -13.61
N ALA A 78 -8.94 -6.06 -12.78
CA ALA A 78 -7.67 -6.02 -12.06
C ALA A 78 -7.55 -7.19 -11.08
N GLN A 79 -8.64 -7.58 -10.40
CA GLN A 79 -8.66 -8.76 -9.53
C GLN A 79 -8.49 -10.06 -10.33
N GLU A 80 -9.18 -10.22 -11.45
CA GLU A 80 -9.03 -11.38 -12.34
C GLU A 80 -7.60 -11.50 -12.85
N ALA A 81 -7.01 -10.40 -13.31
CA ALA A 81 -5.62 -10.36 -13.73
C ALA A 81 -4.67 -10.74 -12.58
N ALA A 82 -4.89 -10.22 -11.37
CA ALA A 82 -4.09 -10.58 -10.20
C ALA A 82 -4.15 -12.09 -9.89
N ASN A 83 -5.34 -12.71 -9.97
CA ASN A 83 -5.51 -14.16 -9.78
C ASN A 83 -4.88 -14.97 -10.93
N SER A 84 -4.74 -14.38 -12.13
CA SER A 84 -4.05 -15.03 -13.25
C SER A 84 -2.52 -15.00 -13.09
N PHE A 85 -1.97 -13.86 -12.65
CA PHE A 85 -0.54 -13.73 -12.36
C PHE A 85 -0.09 -14.52 -11.13
N ASP A 86 -1.00 -14.82 -10.21
CA ASP A 86 -0.78 -15.72 -9.08
C ASP A 86 -2.06 -16.50 -8.76
N SER A 87 -2.13 -17.74 -9.27
CA SER A 87 -3.31 -18.60 -9.13
C SER A 87 -3.46 -19.22 -7.74
N GLU A 88 -2.39 -19.23 -6.94
CA GLU A 88 -2.36 -19.94 -5.66
C GLU A 88 -2.42 -19.01 -4.46
N GLY A 89 -1.82 -17.81 -4.52
CA GLY A 89 -1.71 -16.94 -3.35
C GLY A 89 -3.05 -16.53 -2.73
N ARG A 90 -4.12 -16.39 -3.53
CA ARG A 90 -5.48 -16.16 -3.00
C ARG A 90 -6.02 -17.40 -2.28
N LYS A 91 -5.87 -18.59 -2.89
CA LYS A 91 -6.34 -19.85 -2.31
C LYS A 91 -5.61 -20.12 -1.00
N GLU A 92 -4.31 -19.89 -0.98
CA GLU A 92 -3.47 -20.08 0.19
C GLU A 92 -3.85 -19.14 1.33
N GLY A 93 -4.01 -17.85 1.04
CA GLY A 93 -4.49 -16.89 2.03
C GLY A 93 -5.86 -17.28 2.59
N ILE A 94 -6.79 -17.75 1.76
CA ILE A 94 -8.11 -18.20 2.23
C ILE A 94 -7.99 -19.44 3.10
N ARG A 95 -7.20 -20.44 2.69
CA ARG A 95 -6.97 -21.68 3.47
C ARG A 95 -6.41 -21.37 4.85
N GLN A 96 -5.34 -20.57 4.91
CA GLN A 96 -4.72 -20.18 6.18
C GLN A 96 -5.65 -19.35 7.07
N PHE A 97 -6.54 -18.55 6.49
CA PHE A 97 -7.49 -17.73 7.26
C PHE A 97 -8.71 -18.53 7.76
N ILE A 98 -9.41 -19.22 6.85
CA ILE A 98 -10.69 -19.87 7.13
C ILE A 98 -10.50 -21.24 7.76
N ASP A 99 -9.65 -22.06 7.15
CA ASP A 99 -9.50 -23.46 7.53
C ASP A 99 -8.51 -23.62 8.70
N GLU A 100 -7.32 -23.05 8.55
CA GLU A 100 -6.25 -23.18 9.56
C GLU A 100 -6.36 -22.15 10.69
N LYS A 101 -7.02 -21.01 10.43
CA LYS A 101 -7.11 -19.86 11.35
C LYS A 101 -5.74 -19.39 11.87
N SER A 102 -4.70 -19.60 11.06
CA SER A 102 -3.29 -19.33 11.42
C SER A 102 -2.94 -17.84 11.33
N TYR A 103 -3.75 -17.04 10.62
CA TYR A 103 -3.69 -15.59 10.65
C TYR A 103 -5.08 -14.96 10.50
N LYS A 104 -5.17 -13.65 10.75
CA LYS A 104 -6.36 -12.84 10.47
C LYS A 104 -6.01 -11.73 9.47
N PRO A 105 -6.71 -11.62 8.33
CA PRO A 105 -6.60 -10.46 7.45
C PRO A 105 -6.78 -9.15 8.24
N GLY A 106 -5.93 -8.16 7.97
CA GLY A 106 -5.90 -6.90 8.72
C GLY A 106 -5.01 -6.91 9.97
N LEU A 107 -4.80 -8.06 10.62
CA LEU A 107 -3.90 -8.20 11.78
C LEU A 107 -2.57 -8.90 11.44
N GLY A 108 -2.50 -9.60 10.30
CA GLY A 108 -1.31 -10.33 9.88
C GLY A 108 -1.18 -10.48 8.35
N ALA A 109 -0.28 -11.38 7.94
CA ALA A 109 -0.13 -11.84 6.56
C ALA A 109 -0.14 -13.37 6.57
N TYR A 110 -0.63 -13.99 5.50
CA TYR A 110 -0.47 -15.44 5.31
C TYR A 110 1.01 -15.77 5.04
N ASP A 111 1.42 -16.99 5.35
CA ASP A 111 2.76 -17.49 5.03
C ASP A 111 2.84 -17.86 3.55
N LYS A 112 3.69 -17.14 2.81
CA LYS A 112 3.86 -17.30 1.36
C LYS A 112 4.70 -18.51 0.95
N ALA A 113 5.37 -19.15 1.92
CA ALA A 113 6.22 -20.31 1.64
C ALA A 113 5.47 -21.65 1.73
N ARG A 114 4.17 -21.61 2.06
CA ARG A 114 3.30 -22.78 2.30
C ARG A 114 2.26 -22.98 1.21
#